data_AF-A0A182HXX3-F1
#
_entry.id   AF-A0A182HXX3-F1
#
_cell.length_a   1.000
_cell.length_b   1.000
_cell.length_c   1.000
_cell.angle_alpha   90.00
_cell.angle_beta   90.00
_cell.angle_gamma   90.00
#
_symmetry.space_group_name_H-M   'P 1'
#
loop_
_entity.id
_entity.type
_entity.pdbx_description
1 polymer ?
#
loop_
_entity_poly.entity_id
_entity_poly.type
_entity_poly.pdbx_seq_one_letter_code
_entity_poly.pdbx_strand_id
1 'polypeptide(L)'
;MANVEDFRKLMKSLIVYSKVAGVEMWTAPGKFTPASYYVSFHITVYFASTVWTLRKYIDDLIHMMKVLITLGTAVQSNKLIYLLLNWSKKCFNVIKMDLKKKLVCLDTQVAFFGMMISASYIFLAVAFGMYPAFYYFATGKVMPLFLYELPFCDWSSSLGYAVTICFQINLLAIGVLGAILSDFLFFMYAMYAMASRADISIVHLGQLEKMLNNPTENEERTVEIRHKWIQCIHDHQQSTR
;
A
#
# COMPACT_ATOMS: atom_id res chain seq x y z
N MET A 1 -18.29 11.85 17.39
CA MET A 1 -18.52 10.39 17.40
C MET A 1 -18.36 9.91 15.97
N ALA A 2 -17.28 9.19 15.66
CA ALA A 2 -17.11 8.58 14.33
C ALA A 2 -18.15 7.47 14.17
N ASN A 3 -18.96 7.57 13.12
CA ASN A 3 -20.09 6.67 12.91
C ASN A 3 -19.56 5.40 12.21
N VAL A 4 -19.95 4.22 12.70
CA VAL A 4 -19.57 2.90 12.15
C VAL A 4 -19.84 2.79 10.63
N GLU A 5 -20.75 3.63 10.12
CA GLU A 5 -21.05 3.84 8.71
C GLU A 5 -19.85 4.32 7.87
N ASP A 6 -19.04 5.23 8.38
CA ASP A 6 -17.93 5.87 7.63
C ASP A 6 -16.75 4.92 7.49
N PHE A 7 -16.40 4.19 8.55
CA PHE A 7 -15.48 3.06 8.46
C PHE A 7 -15.94 2.02 7.43
N ARG A 8 -17.24 1.69 7.43
CA ARG A 8 -17.81 0.72 6.48
C ARG A 8 -17.71 1.22 5.03
N LYS A 9 -17.86 2.53 4.79
CA LYS A 9 -17.65 3.14 3.47
C LYS A 9 -16.18 3.10 3.06
N LEU A 10 -15.26 3.43 3.96
CA LEU A 10 -13.82 3.39 3.68
C LEU A 10 -13.35 1.96 3.36
N MET A 11 -13.78 0.99 4.16
CA MET A 11 -13.55 -0.43 3.90
C MET A 11 -14.14 -0.91 2.58
N LYS A 12 -15.36 -0.49 2.23
CA LYS A 12 -15.94 -0.79 0.91
C LYS A 12 -15.09 -0.20 -0.21
N SER A 13 -14.62 1.03 -0.07
CA SER A 13 -13.74 1.67 -1.04
C SER A 13 -12.43 0.88 -1.23
N LEU A 14 -11.79 0.47 -0.14
CA LEU A 14 -10.60 -0.38 -0.18
C LEU A 14 -10.83 -1.76 -0.80
N ILE A 15 -11.98 -2.38 -0.52
CA ILE A 15 -12.36 -3.64 -1.16
C ILE A 15 -12.51 -3.44 -2.66
N VAL A 16 -13.15 -2.35 -3.11
CA VAL A 16 -13.28 -2.03 -4.53
C VAL A 16 -11.91 -1.78 -5.16
N TYR A 17 -11.07 -0.94 -4.56
CA TYR A 17 -9.72 -0.66 -5.06
C TYR A 17 -8.87 -1.93 -5.17
N SER A 18 -8.94 -2.82 -4.19
CA SER A 18 -8.21 -4.09 -4.24
C SER A 18 -8.68 -5.01 -5.36
N LYS A 19 -10.00 -5.10 -5.60
CA LYS A 19 -10.54 -5.90 -6.71
C LYS A 19 -10.13 -5.34 -8.06
N VAL A 20 -10.14 -4.02 -8.21
CA VAL A 20 -9.69 -3.34 -9.45
C VAL A 20 -8.19 -3.49 -9.66
N ALA A 21 -7.39 -3.40 -8.59
CA ALA A 21 -5.95 -3.65 -8.63
C ALA A 21 -5.59 -5.13 -8.82
N GLY A 22 -6.58 -6.02 -9.00
CA GLY A 22 -6.35 -7.45 -9.19
C GLY A 22 -5.85 -8.18 -7.94
N VAL A 23 -6.02 -7.58 -6.76
CA VAL A 23 -5.59 -8.11 -5.47
C VAL A 23 -6.84 -8.50 -4.67
N GLU A 24 -7.25 -9.76 -4.75
CA GLU A 24 -8.38 -10.24 -3.93
C GLU A 24 -7.93 -10.58 -2.52
N MET A 25 -7.70 -9.53 -1.71
CA MET A 25 -7.28 -9.66 -0.32
C MET A 25 -8.44 -9.88 0.66
N TRP A 26 -9.66 -9.42 0.33
CA TRP A 26 -10.73 -9.24 1.33
C TRP A 26 -11.87 -10.27 1.25
N THR A 27 -12.19 -10.78 0.06
CA THR A 27 -13.35 -11.66 -0.17
C THR A 27 -12.98 -13.14 -0.37
N ALA A 28 -11.86 -13.43 -1.05
CA ALA A 28 -11.40 -14.80 -1.29
C ALA A 28 -9.85 -14.85 -1.39
N PRO A 29 -9.13 -14.86 -0.26
CA PRO A 29 -7.67 -14.74 -0.27
C PRO A 29 -7.00 -15.94 -0.95
N GLY A 30 -6.34 -15.70 -2.10
CA GLY A 30 -5.57 -16.70 -2.85
C GLY A 30 -6.23 -17.26 -4.10
N LYS A 31 -7.41 -16.77 -4.50
CA LYS A 31 -7.96 -17.04 -5.84
C LYS A 31 -7.57 -15.91 -6.79
N PHE A 32 -7.11 -16.28 -8.00
CA PHE A 32 -6.87 -15.29 -9.05
C PHE A 32 -8.21 -14.82 -9.62
N THR A 33 -8.45 -13.52 -9.55
CA THR A 33 -9.60 -12.90 -10.22
C THR A 33 -9.26 -12.62 -11.69
N PRO A 34 -10.26 -12.43 -12.57
CA PRO A 34 -10.02 -11.92 -13.92
C PRO A 34 -9.17 -10.63 -13.94
N ALA A 35 -9.35 -9.76 -12.95
CA ALA A 35 -8.53 -8.56 -12.78
C ALA A 35 -7.07 -8.90 -12.42
N SER A 36 -6.82 -9.94 -11.62
CA SER A 36 -5.46 -10.44 -11.34
C SER A 36 -4.75 -10.91 -12.62
N TYR A 37 -5.45 -11.60 -13.51
CA TYR A 37 -4.90 -12.02 -14.81
C TYR A 37 -4.62 -10.83 -15.72
N TYR A 38 -5.52 -9.84 -15.75
CA TYR A 38 -5.36 -8.60 -16.52
C TYR A 38 -4.12 -7.79 -16.06
N VAL A 39 -3.95 -7.63 -14.75
CA VAL A 39 -2.79 -6.97 -14.14
C VAL A 39 -1.50 -7.75 -14.41
N SER A 40 -1.53 -9.08 -14.27
CA SER A 40 -0.38 -9.94 -14.56
C SER A 40 0.04 -9.87 -16.03
N PHE A 41 -0.93 -9.79 -16.95
CA PHE A 41 -0.67 -9.54 -18.37
C PHE A 41 0.00 -8.18 -18.59
N HIS A 42 -0.52 -7.11 -17.96
CA HIS A 42 0.06 -5.77 -18.09
C HIS A 42 1.50 -5.71 -17.58
N ILE A 43 1.77 -6.34 -16.44
CA ILE A 43 3.11 -6.46 -15.86
C ILE A 43 4.04 -7.26 -16.78
N THR A 44 3.58 -8.38 -17.32
CA THR A 44 4.39 -9.23 -18.21
C THR A 44 4.76 -8.51 -19.49
N VAL A 45 3.79 -7.84 -20.12
CA VAL A 45 4.01 -7.03 -21.32
C VAL A 45 4.96 -5.88 -21.01
N TYR A 46 4.81 -5.20 -19.88
CA TYR A 46 5.74 -4.16 -19.43
C TYR A 46 7.18 -4.71 -19.34
N PHE A 47 7.41 -5.80 -18.60
CA PHE A 47 8.76 -6.38 -18.47
C PHE A 47 9.35 -6.82 -19.80
N ALA A 48 8.58 -7.51 -20.64
CA ALA A 48 9.04 -7.93 -21.96
C ALA A 48 9.43 -6.73 -22.84
N SER A 49 8.62 -5.67 -22.81
CA SER A 49 8.85 -4.44 -23.55
C SER A 49 10.06 -3.66 -23.04
N THR A 50 10.27 -3.64 -21.73
CA THR A 50 11.47 -3.03 -21.13
C THR A 50 12.73 -3.78 -21.52
N VAL A 51 12.73 -5.12 -21.45
CA VAL A 51 13.89 -5.94 -21.88
C VAL A 51 14.19 -5.74 -23.37
N TRP A 52 13.14 -5.67 -24.20
CA TRP A 52 13.28 -5.37 -25.62
C TRP A 52 13.92 -3.98 -25.84
N THR A 53 13.41 -2.96 -25.16
CA THR A 53 13.93 -1.58 -25.25
C THR A 53 15.38 -1.50 -24.80
N LEU A 54 15.75 -2.15 -23.70
CA LEU A 54 17.13 -2.19 -23.21
C LEU A 54 18.08 -2.83 -24.22
N ARG A 55 17.64 -3.90 -24.91
CA ARG A 55 18.44 -4.50 -25.99
C ARG A 55 18.57 -3.60 -27.20
N LYS A 56 17.48 -2.92 -27.60
CA LYS A 56 17.46 -2.03 -28.77
C LYS A 56 18.36 -0.81 -28.57
N TYR A 57 18.41 -0.26 -27.36
CA TYR A 57 19.16 0.95 -27.01
C TYR A 57 20.47 0.66 -26.27
N ILE A 58 21.08 -0.52 -26.48
CA ILE A 58 22.29 -0.92 -25.76
C ILE A 58 23.48 0.03 -25.98
N ASP A 59 23.50 0.73 -27.11
CA ASP A 59 24.55 1.68 -27.46
C ASP A 59 24.31 3.10 -26.90
N ASP A 60 23.11 3.40 -26.38
CA ASP A 60 22.79 4.69 -25.73
C ASP A 60 22.64 4.52 -24.21
N LEU A 61 23.75 4.75 -23.50
CA LEU A 61 23.83 4.64 -22.05
C LEU A 61 22.82 5.54 -21.32
N ILE A 62 22.57 6.74 -21.84
CA ILE A 62 21.67 7.71 -21.19
C ILE A 62 20.22 7.22 -21.31
N HIS A 63 19.85 6.68 -22.47
CA HIS A 63 18.52 6.11 -22.67
C HIS A 63 18.31 4.87 -21.80
N MET A 64 19.27 3.95 -21.76
CA MET A 64 19.23 2.78 -20.89
C MET A 64 19.07 3.14 -19.43
N MET A 65 19.83 4.12 -18.94
CA MET A 65 19.75 4.52 -17.53
C MET A 65 18.35 5.03 -17.16
N LYS A 66 17.72 5.83 -18.03
CA LYS A 66 16.35 6.30 -17.81
C LYS A 66 15.35 5.15 -17.77
N VAL A 67 15.48 4.17 -18.67
CA VAL A 67 14.63 2.97 -18.72
C VAL A 67 14.83 2.08 -17.50
N LEU A 68 16.06 1.96 -16.99
CA LEU A 68 16.35 1.20 -15.77
C LEU A 68 15.79 1.86 -14.51
N ILE A 69 15.80 3.20 -14.44
CA ILE A 69 15.19 3.94 -13.33
C ILE A 69 13.68 3.71 -13.30
N THR A 70 12.99 3.77 -14.44
CA THR A 70 11.55 3.50 -14.52
C THR A 70 11.21 2.04 -14.22
N LEU A 71 12.07 1.10 -14.62
CA LEU A 71 11.94 -0.32 -14.24
C LEU A 71 12.11 -0.52 -12.73
N GLY A 72 13.09 0.15 -12.12
CA GLY A 72 13.37 0.06 -10.69
C GLY A 72 12.18 0.50 -9.84
N THR A 73 11.55 1.63 -10.19
CA THR A 73 10.35 2.11 -9.48
C THR A 73 9.15 1.18 -9.66
N ALA A 74 8.97 0.60 -10.84
CA ALA A 74 7.92 -0.40 -11.10
C ALA A 74 8.13 -1.73 -10.36
N VAL A 75 9.38 -2.15 -10.14
CA VAL A 75 9.69 -3.36 -9.36
C VAL A 75 9.44 -3.13 -7.87
N GLN A 76 9.79 -1.95 -7.35
CA GLN A 76 9.58 -1.61 -5.94
C GLN A 76 8.09 -1.65 -5.56
N SER A 77 7.22 -1.06 -6.39
CA SER A 77 5.77 -1.07 -6.16
C SER A 77 5.17 -2.48 -6.23
N ASN A 78 5.64 -3.33 -7.15
CA ASN A 78 5.17 -4.72 -7.28
C ASN A 78 5.60 -5.63 -6.11
N LYS A 79 6.85 -5.52 -5.62
CA LYS A 79 7.32 -6.30 -4.47
C LYS A 79 6.51 -6.00 -3.22
N LEU A 80 6.16 -4.73 -3.01
CA LEU A 80 5.37 -4.29 -1.86
C LEU A 80 3.97 -4.91 -1.88
N ILE A 81 3.33 -4.97 -3.06
CA ILE A 81 2.04 -5.65 -3.25
C ILE A 81 2.14 -7.16 -2.94
N TYR A 82 3.17 -7.86 -3.43
CA TYR A 82 3.36 -9.29 -3.17
C TYR A 82 3.64 -9.60 -1.70
N LEU A 83 4.47 -8.78 -1.03
CA LEU A 83 4.75 -8.89 0.40
C LEU A 83 3.46 -8.70 1.22
N LEU A 84 2.66 -7.69 0.89
CA LEU A 84 1.38 -7.43 1.54
C LEU A 84 0.35 -8.52 1.27
N LEU A 85 0.30 -9.10 0.07
CA LEU A 85 -0.53 -10.27 -0.24
C LEU A 85 -0.21 -11.46 0.67
N ASN A 86 1.08 -11.73 0.90
CA ASN A 86 1.51 -12.83 1.75
C ASN A 86 1.28 -12.55 3.25
N TRP A 87 1.51 -11.30 3.68
CA TRP A 87 1.34 -10.87 5.08
C TRP A 87 -0.12 -10.63 5.48
N SER A 88 -0.99 -10.25 4.53
CA SER A 88 -2.39 -9.95 4.78
C SER A 88 -3.18 -11.13 5.32
N LYS A 89 -2.89 -12.37 4.88
CA LYS A 89 -3.59 -13.57 5.34
C LYS A 89 -3.50 -13.78 6.86
N LYS A 90 -2.34 -13.48 7.44
CA LYS A 90 -2.08 -13.70 8.88
C LYS A 90 -2.54 -12.50 9.71
N CYS A 91 -2.26 -11.28 9.23
CA CYS A 91 -2.61 -10.06 9.96
C CYS A 91 -4.11 -9.72 9.88
N PHE A 92 -4.77 -9.95 8.74
CA PHE A 92 -6.18 -9.56 8.56
C PHE A 92 -7.13 -10.27 9.53
N ASN A 93 -6.87 -11.54 9.87
CA ASN A 93 -7.70 -12.26 10.84
C ASN A 93 -7.55 -11.72 12.27
N VAL A 94 -6.34 -11.30 12.66
CA VAL A 94 -6.07 -10.67 13.95
C VAL A 94 -6.72 -9.28 14.00
N ILE A 95 -6.51 -8.50 12.94
CA ILE A 95 -7.07 -7.16 12.70
C ILE A 95 -8.61 -7.21 12.74
N LYS A 96 -9.27 -8.15 12.06
CA LYS A 96 -10.74 -8.24 11.98
C LYS A 96 -11.43 -8.55 13.32
N MET A 97 -10.81 -9.36 14.19
CA MET A 97 -11.38 -9.67 15.50
C MET A 97 -11.24 -8.51 16.50
N ASP A 98 -10.11 -7.78 16.46
CA ASP A 98 -9.87 -6.64 17.36
C ASP A 98 -10.46 -5.31 16.88
N LEU A 99 -10.61 -5.11 15.56
CA LEU A 99 -11.14 -3.87 14.98
C LEU A 99 -12.55 -3.55 15.44
N LYS A 100 -13.37 -4.58 15.65
CA LYS A 100 -14.80 -4.40 15.96
C LYS A 100 -15.02 -3.69 17.30
N LYS A 101 -14.03 -3.71 18.20
CA LYS A 101 -14.12 -3.13 19.56
C LYS A 101 -13.37 -1.81 19.73
N LYS A 102 -12.25 -1.60 19.03
CA LYS A 102 -11.33 -0.45 19.28
C LYS A 102 -11.32 0.65 18.22
N LEU A 103 -11.95 0.45 17.06
CA LEU A 103 -11.81 1.39 15.94
C LEU A 103 -12.64 2.70 16.06
N VAL A 104 -13.54 2.81 17.03
CA VAL A 104 -14.37 4.03 17.19
C VAL A 104 -13.52 5.30 17.44
N CYS A 105 -12.28 5.16 17.92
CA CYS A 105 -11.40 6.29 18.22
C CYS A 105 -10.41 6.66 17.09
N LEU A 106 -10.05 5.71 16.21
CA LEU A 106 -8.98 5.89 15.21
C LEU A 106 -9.49 6.24 13.79
N ASP A 107 -10.80 6.20 13.58
CA ASP A 107 -11.44 6.23 12.26
C ASP A 107 -11.20 7.55 11.48
N THR A 108 -11.28 8.70 12.16
CA THR A 108 -11.13 10.01 11.51
C THR A 108 -9.70 10.28 11.04
N GLN A 109 -8.69 9.89 11.83
CA GLN A 109 -7.29 10.07 11.44
C GLN A 109 -6.92 9.16 10.28
N VAL A 110 -7.30 7.89 10.35
CA VAL A 110 -7.08 6.92 9.26
C VAL A 110 -7.71 7.38 7.94
N ALA A 111 -8.96 7.86 7.99
CA ALA A 111 -9.65 8.36 6.80
C ALA A 111 -8.97 9.59 6.21
N PHE A 112 -8.55 10.54 7.05
CA PHE A 112 -7.85 11.73 6.61
C PHE A 112 -6.50 11.40 5.96
N PHE A 113 -5.68 10.55 6.59
CA PHE A 113 -4.40 10.11 6.01
C PHE A 113 -4.58 9.34 4.69
N GLY A 114 -5.58 8.46 4.60
CA GLY A 114 -5.89 7.77 3.34
C GLY A 114 -6.31 8.73 2.22
N MET A 115 -7.06 9.78 2.55
CA MET A 115 -7.43 10.82 1.60
C MET A 115 -6.21 11.61 1.12
N MET A 116 -5.30 11.97 2.04
CA MET A 116 -4.08 12.69 1.70
C MET A 116 -3.14 11.86 0.81
N ILE A 117 -2.93 10.57 1.14
CA ILE A 117 -2.11 9.65 0.35
C ILE A 117 -2.70 9.48 -1.06
N SER A 118 -4.00 9.23 -1.15
CA SER A 118 -4.66 9.07 -2.45
C SER A 118 -4.61 10.36 -3.29
N ALA A 119 -4.85 11.52 -2.69
CA ALA A 119 -4.74 12.81 -3.36
C ALA A 119 -3.32 13.07 -3.88
N SER A 120 -2.27 12.79 -3.09
CA SER A 120 -0.88 12.98 -3.52
C SER A 120 -0.50 12.08 -4.69
N TYR A 121 -0.94 10.82 -4.67
CA TYR A 121 -0.68 9.88 -5.76
C TYR A 121 -1.44 10.23 -7.03
N ILE A 122 -2.70 10.66 -6.92
CA ILE A 122 -3.50 11.12 -8.07
C ILE A 122 -2.88 12.38 -8.68
N PHE A 123 -2.47 13.34 -7.85
CA PHE A 123 -1.81 14.56 -8.32
C PHE A 123 -0.51 14.24 -9.07
N LEU A 124 0.34 13.37 -8.50
CA LEU A 124 1.57 12.93 -9.13
C LEU A 124 1.30 12.20 -10.46
N ALA A 125 0.28 11.34 -10.50
CA ALA A 125 -0.12 10.62 -11.71
C ALA A 125 -0.58 11.56 -12.83
N VAL A 126 -1.35 12.59 -12.49
CA VAL A 126 -1.81 13.61 -13.46
C VAL A 126 -0.63 14.44 -13.96
N ALA A 127 0.24 14.91 -13.07
CA ALA A 127 1.44 15.66 -13.46
C ALA A 127 2.36 14.83 -14.38
N PHE A 128 2.58 13.56 -14.04
CA PHE A 128 3.37 12.65 -14.86
C PHE A 128 2.70 12.32 -16.20
N GLY A 129 1.38 12.10 -16.18
CA GLY A 129 0.56 11.86 -17.38
C GLY A 129 0.57 13.03 -18.38
N MET A 130 0.70 14.27 -17.89
CA MET A 130 0.80 15.46 -18.74
C MET A 130 2.21 15.70 -19.32
N TYR A 131 3.24 15.03 -18.79
CA TYR A 131 4.63 15.25 -19.20
C TYR A 131 4.89 15.02 -20.70
N PRO A 132 4.38 13.96 -21.35
CA PRO A 132 4.54 13.76 -22.79
C PRO A 132 3.93 14.89 -23.63
N ALA A 133 2.77 15.41 -23.22
CA ALA A 133 2.12 16.52 -23.90
C ALA A 133 2.94 17.80 -23.78
N PHE A 134 3.44 18.09 -22.58
CA PHE A 134 4.34 19.23 -22.34
C PHE A 134 5.62 19.14 -23.19
N TYR A 135 6.25 17.96 -23.23
CA TYR A 135 7.46 17.73 -24.03
C TYR A 135 7.21 17.93 -25.53
N TYR A 136 6.05 17.46 -26.03
CA TYR A 136 5.64 17.66 -27.41
C TYR A 136 5.47 19.15 -27.75
N PHE A 137 4.80 19.94 -26.89
CA PHE A 137 4.67 21.38 -27.11
C PHE A 137 6.01 22.12 -27.09
N ALA A 138 6.97 21.67 -26.28
CA ALA A 138 8.28 22.31 -26.16
C ALA A 138 9.26 21.95 -27.30
N THR A 139 9.20 20.72 -27.82
CA THR A 139 10.23 20.18 -28.75
C THR A 139 9.70 19.74 -30.11
N GLY A 140 8.38 19.61 -30.27
CA GLY A 140 7.74 19.07 -31.47
C GLY A 140 7.93 17.56 -31.65
N LYS A 141 8.54 16.85 -30.69
CA LYS A 141 8.80 15.41 -30.76
C LYS A 141 7.84 14.63 -29.86
N VAL A 142 7.32 13.53 -30.38
CA VAL A 142 6.52 12.57 -29.61
C VAL A 142 7.41 11.77 -28.67
N MET A 143 6.89 11.46 -27.48
CA MET A 143 7.63 10.82 -26.40
C MET A 143 6.71 9.84 -25.65
N PRO A 144 7.09 8.58 -25.45
CA PRO A 144 6.32 7.66 -24.61
C PRO A 144 6.43 8.04 -23.13
N LEU A 145 5.38 7.76 -22.37
CA LEU A 145 5.25 8.09 -20.96
C LEU A 145 6.31 7.38 -20.09
N PHE A 146 6.54 6.09 -20.32
CA PHE A 146 7.47 5.28 -19.52
C PHE A 146 8.79 4.97 -20.23
N LEU A 147 9.11 5.68 -21.33
CA LEU A 147 10.38 5.53 -22.06
C LEU A 147 10.66 4.12 -22.60
N TYR A 148 9.67 3.21 -22.60
CA TYR A 148 9.79 1.90 -23.21
C TYR A 148 8.91 1.80 -24.47
N GLU A 149 9.36 0.98 -25.42
CA GLU A 149 8.65 0.68 -26.65
C GLU A 149 7.98 -0.70 -26.55
N LEU A 150 6.75 -0.81 -27.08
CA LEU A 150 6.09 -2.10 -27.25
C LEU A 150 6.77 -2.88 -28.39
N PRO A 151 7.10 -4.17 -28.20
CA PRO A 151 7.66 -4.98 -29.28
C PRO A 151 6.64 -5.05 -30.43
N PHE A 152 7.12 -4.86 -31.67
CA PHE A 152 6.34 -4.86 -32.91
C PHE A 152 5.40 -3.66 -33.15
N CYS A 153 5.33 -2.69 -32.23
CA CYS A 153 4.58 -1.44 -32.46
C CYS A 153 5.55 -0.27 -32.65
N ASP A 154 5.58 0.30 -33.85
CA ASP A 154 6.37 1.50 -34.10
C ASP A 154 5.63 2.75 -33.61
N TRP A 155 6.18 3.40 -32.59
CA TRP A 155 5.72 4.67 -32.05
C TRP A 155 5.90 5.86 -32.99
N SER A 156 6.67 5.70 -34.08
CA SER A 156 6.74 6.70 -35.15
C SER A 156 5.43 6.81 -35.94
N SER A 157 4.62 5.75 -35.95
CA SER A 157 3.31 5.70 -36.59
C SER A 157 2.22 6.19 -35.62
N SER A 158 1.25 6.96 -36.13
CA SER A 158 0.14 7.50 -35.32
C SER A 158 -0.65 6.43 -34.59
N LEU A 159 -0.88 5.28 -35.24
CA LEU A 159 -1.61 4.15 -34.65
C LEU A 159 -0.76 3.43 -33.60
N GLY A 160 0.53 3.19 -33.87
CA GLY A 160 1.45 2.56 -32.92
C GLY A 160 1.68 3.42 -31.68
N TYR A 161 1.76 4.73 -31.84
CA TYR A 161 1.83 5.68 -30.74
C TYR A 161 0.56 5.65 -29.87
N ALA A 162 -0.63 5.68 -30.48
CA ALA A 162 -1.90 5.63 -29.75
C ALA A 162 -2.05 4.35 -28.91
N VAL A 163 -1.68 3.19 -29.49
CA VAL A 163 -1.69 1.90 -28.77
C VAL A 163 -0.69 1.92 -27.60
N THR A 164 0.52 2.43 -27.83
CA THR A 164 1.57 2.51 -26.81
C THR A 164 1.15 3.40 -25.64
N ILE A 165 0.61 4.59 -25.91
CA ILE A 165 0.14 5.51 -24.88
C ILE A 165 -1.07 4.94 -24.12
N CYS A 166 -2.02 4.30 -24.81
CA CYS A 166 -3.16 3.66 -24.16
C CYS A 166 -2.71 2.58 -23.16
N PHE A 167 -1.78 1.72 -23.56
CA PHE A 167 -1.23 0.69 -22.69
C PHE A 167 -0.48 1.29 -21.49
N GLN A 168 0.31 2.35 -21.72
CA GLN A 168 1.06 3.03 -20.66
C GLN A 168 0.14 3.78 -19.67
N ILE A 169 -0.96 4.39 -20.13
CA ILE A 169 -1.95 5.02 -19.24
C ILE A 169 -2.63 3.96 -18.37
N ASN A 170 -3.00 2.81 -18.94
CA ASN A 170 -3.58 1.70 -18.15
C ASN A 170 -2.58 1.20 -17.10
N LEU A 171 -1.31 1.05 -17.47
CA LEU A 171 -0.25 0.66 -16.55
C LEU A 171 -0.07 1.70 -15.42
N LEU A 172 -0.09 2.99 -15.74
CA LEU A 172 -0.02 4.07 -14.76
C LEU A 172 -1.21 4.01 -13.80
N ALA A 173 -2.44 3.85 -14.30
CA ALA A 173 -3.64 3.77 -13.49
C ALA A 173 -3.60 2.58 -12.52
N ILE A 174 -3.27 1.38 -13.01
CA ILE A 174 -3.13 0.17 -12.19
C ILE A 174 -2.02 0.34 -11.15
N GLY A 175 -0.86 0.87 -11.56
CA GLY A 175 0.29 1.08 -10.69
C GLY A 175 -0.01 2.06 -9.55
N VAL A 176 -0.69 3.17 -9.85
CA VAL A 176 -1.10 4.18 -8.86
C VAL A 176 -2.12 3.61 -7.88
N LEU A 177 -3.12 2.88 -8.36
CA LEU A 177 -4.09 2.21 -7.49
C LEU A 177 -3.42 1.18 -6.57
N GLY A 178 -2.48 0.39 -7.11
CA GLY A 178 -1.69 -0.57 -6.34
C GLY A 178 -0.83 0.10 -5.27
N ALA A 179 -0.17 1.22 -5.60
CA ALA A 179 0.65 1.98 -4.66
C ALA A 179 -0.19 2.59 -3.51
N ILE A 180 -1.34 3.22 -3.83
CA ILE A 180 -2.26 3.76 -2.81
C ILE A 180 -2.72 2.65 -1.86
N LEU A 181 -3.16 1.51 -2.42
CA LEU A 181 -3.63 0.38 -1.61
C LEU A 181 -2.53 -0.14 -0.68
N SER A 182 -1.32 -0.27 -1.23
CA SER A 182 -0.16 -0.77 -0.53
C SER A 182 0.26 0.11 0.65
N ASP A 183 0.43 1.41 0.40
CA ASP A 183 0.84 2.36 1.43
C ASP A 183 -0.25 2.56 2.48
N PHE A 184 -1.53 2.53 2.08
CA PHE A 184 -2.64 2.60 3.01
C PHE A 184 -2.65 1.38 3.96
N LEU A 185 -2.43 0.18 3.43
CA LEU A 185 -2.35 -1.03 4.25
C LEU A 185 -1.17 -1.00 5.22
N PHE A 186 -0.01 -0.53 4.76
CA PHE A 186 1.17 -0.36 5.60
C PHE A 186 0.92 0.67 6.72
N PHE A 187 0.34 1.82 6.38
CA PHE A 187 0.00 2.87 7.35
C PHE A 187 -1.02 2.38 8.39
N MET A 188 -2.07 1.69 7.94
CA MET A 188 -3.06 1.07 8.82
C MET A 188 -2.41 0.10 9.80
N TYR A 189 -1.48 -0.72 9.33
CA TYR A 189 -0.75 -1.65 10.16
C TYR A 189 0.14 -0.93 11.18
N ALA A 190 0.90 0.07 10.75
CA ALA A 190 1.75 0.86 11.63
C ALA A 190 0.94 1.59 12.71
N MET A 191 -0.16 2.22 12.33
CA MET A 191 -1.09 2.88 13.26
C MET A 191 -1.70 1.90 14.25
N TYR A 192 -2.12 0.70 13.80
CA TYR A 192 -2.61 -0.34 14.70
C TYR A 192 -1.52 -0.80 15.69
N ALA A 193 -0.30 -1.04 15.21
CA ALA A 193 0.81 -1.45 16.07
C ALA A 193 1.11 -0.38 17.14
N MET A 194 1.11 0.91 16.76
CA MET A 194 1.32 2.01 17.71
C MET A 194 0.17 2.19 18.69
N ALA A 195 -1.08 2.22 18.21
CA ALA A 195 -2.26 2.39 19.05
C ALA A 195 -2.46 1.21 20.01
N SER A 196 -2.25 -0.02 19.55
CA SER A 196 -2.31 -1.22 20.38
C SER A 196 -1.26 -1.18 21.49
N ARG A 197 0.00 -0.80 21.17
CA ARG A 197 1.07 -0.65 22.16
C ARG A 197 0.77 0.45 23.17
N ALA A 198 0.32 1.62 22.71
CA ALA A 198 0.02 2.76 23.57
C ALA A 198 -1.15 2.47 24.53
N ASP A 199 -2.24 1.88 24.04
CA ASP A 199 -3.40 1.52 24.86
C ASP A 199 -3.04 0.48 25.93
N ILE A 200 -2.25 -0.54 25.56
CA ILE A 200 -1.76 -1.55 26.50
C ILE A 200 -0.90 -0.87 27.59
N SER A 201 0.03 0.00 27.21
CA SER A 201 0.84 0.76 28.18
C SER A 201 -0.01 1.65 29.09
N ILE A 202 -1.00 2.37 28.57
CA ILE A 202 -1.86 3.26 29.37
C ILE A 202 -2.73 2.46 30.35
N VAL A 203 -3.32 1.34 29.93
CA VAL A 203 -4.13 0.50 30.80
C VAL A 203 -3.29 -0.11 31.91
N HIS A 204 -2.09 -0.61 31.60
CA HIS A 204 -1.19 -1.15 32.62
C HIS A 204 -0.67 -0.06 33.57
N LEU A 205 -0.37 1.15 33.09
CA LEU A 205 0.00 2.29 33.93
C LEU A 205 -1.13 2.71 34.87
N GLY A 206 -2.38 2.76 34.40
CA GLY A 206 -3.53 3.06 35.24
C GLY A 206 -3.86 1.97 36.27
N GLN A 207 -3.56 0.70 35.96
CA GLN A 207 -3.63 -0.39 36.95
C GLN A 207 -2.51 -0.27 38.00
N LEU A 208 -1.31 0.10 37.58
CA LEU A 208 -0.16 0.32 38.46
C LEU A 208 -0.40 1.50 39.42
N GLU A 209 -0.95 2.61 38.92
CA GLU A 209 -1.32 3.78 39.72
C GLU A 209 -2.36 3.42 40.81
N LYS A 210 -3.40 2.65 40.45
CA LYS A 210 -4.43 2.20 41.41
C LYS A 210 -3.88 1.25 42.48
N MET A 211 -2.84 0.49 42.15
CA MET A 211 -2.15 -0.39 43.10
C MET A 211 -1.19 0.38 44.01
N LEU A 212 -0.50 1.40 43.50
CA LEU A 212 0.38 2.25 44.31
C LEU A 212 -0.40 3.16 45.28
N ASN A 213 -1.59 3.64 44.88
CA ASN A 213 -2.39 4.56 45.69
C ASN A 213 -3.21 3.88 46.82
N ASN A 214 -3.17 2.55 46.98
CA ASN A 214 -3.81 1.81 48.08
C ASN A 214 -2.78 1.06 48.95
N PRO A 215 -2.05 1.77 49.85
CA PRO A 215 -0.90 1.20 50.56
C PRO A 215 -1.21 0.32 51.77
N THR A 216 -2.48 0.06 52.13
CA THR A 216 -2.81 -0.40 53.49
C THR A 216 -3.08 -1.90 53.73
N GLU A 217 -2.95 -2.83 52.77
CA GLU A 217 -3.20 -4.26 53.06
C GLU A 217 -2.24 -5.27 52.38
N ASN A 218 -1.40 -5.88 53.23
CA ASN A 218 -0.81 -7.23 53.27
C ASN A 218 0.09 -7.81 52.14
N GLU A 219 1.12 -8.53 52.57
CA GLU A 219 2.15 -9.25 51.79
C GLU A 219 1.63 -10.21 50.70
N GLU A 220 0.39 -10.73 50.83
CA GLU A 220 -0.25 -11.55 49.79
C GLU A 220 -0.47 -10.77 48.48
N ARG A 221 -0.70 -9.45 48.57
CA ARG A 221 -0.86 -8.58 47.42
C ARG A 221 0.46 -8.34 46.68
N THR A 222 1.60 -8.46 47.36
CA THR A 222 2.92 -8.29 46.74
C THR A 222 3.20 -9.40 45.71
N VAL A 223 2.71 -10.61 45.96
CA VAL A 223 2.78 -11.73 45.00
C VAL A 223 1.86 -11.49 43.80
N GLU A 224 0.66 -10.95 44.03
CA GLU A 224 -0.29 -10.60 42.96
C GLU A 224 0.24 -9.45 42.08
N ILE A 225 0.84 -8.43 42.70
CA ILE A 225 1.52 -7.31 42.02
C ILE A 225 2.69 -7.84 41.18
N ARG A 226 3.51 -8.75 41.74
CA ARG A 226 4.61 -9.37 41.01
C ARG A 226 4.12 -10.19 39.82
N HIS A 227 3.02 -10.92 39.97
CA HIS A 227 2.42 -11.69 38.89
C HIS A 227 1.89 -10.79 37.77
N LYS A 228 1.16 -9.72 38.12
CA LYS A 228 0.67 -8.72 37.15
C LYS A 228 1.80 -7.95 36.49
N TRP A 229 2.90 -7.68 37.20
CA TRP A 229 4.10 -7.06 36.64
C TRP A 229 4.81 -7.97 35.63
N ILE A 230 4.97 -9.26 35.95
CA ILE A 230 5.54 -10.25 35.03
C ILE A 230 4.64 -10.42 33.79
N GLN A 231 3.32 -10.46 33.98
CA GLN A 231 2.37 -10.49 32.87
C GLN A 231 2.46 -9.22 32.01
N CYS A 232 2.56 -8.04 32.60
CA CYS A 232 2.76 -6.78 31.88
C CYS A 232 4.08 -6.76 31.09
N ILE A 233 5.19 -7.21 31.69
CA ILE A 233 6.48 -7.32 30.99
C ILE A 233 6.39 -8.30 29.83
N HIS A 234 5.73 -9.44 30.03
CA HIS A 234 5.53 -10.44 29.00
C HIS A 234 4.67 -9.90 27.84
N ASP A 235 3.57 -9.21 28.15
CA ASP A 235 2.68 -8.60 27.18
C ASP A 235 3.37 -7.45 26.43
N HIS A 236 4.22 -6.65 27.11
CA HIS A 236 5.08 -5.66 26.45
C HIS A 236 6.13 -6.32 25.54
N GLN A 237 6.79 -7.38 25.99
CA GLN A 237 7.78 -8.09 25.17
C GLN A 237 7.14 -8.75 23.95
N GLN A 238 5.95 -9.33 24.09
CA GLN A 238 5.18 -9.86 22.96
C GLN A 238 4.72 -8.76 22.01
N SER A 239 4.34 -7.59 22.52
CA SER A 239 3.96 -6.46 21.65
C SER A 239 5.15 -5.87 20.89
N THR A 240 6.38 -6.04 21.37
CA THR A 240 7.60 -5.44 20.82
C THR A 240 8.29 -6.32 19.76
N ARG A 241 8.07 -7.65 19.80
CA ARG A 241 8.50 -8.62 18.77
C ARG A 241 7.57 -8.63 17.56
#